data_AF-A0A4S0KKY9-F1
#
_entry.id   AF-A0A4S0KKY9-F1
#
_cell.length_a   1.000
_cell.length_b   1.000
_cell.length_c   1.000
_cell.angle_alpha   90.00
_cell.angle_beta   90.00
_cell.angle_gamma   90.00
#
_symmetry.space_group_name_H-M   'P 1'
#
loop_
_entity.id
_entity.type
_entity.pdbx_description
1 polymer ?
#
loop_
_entity_poly.entity_id
_entity_poly.type
_entity_poly.pdbx_seq_one_letter_code
_entity_poly.pdbx_strand_id
1 'polypeptide(L)' 'MTSHDEASKDDHERENAERVRDLAERAGIPSGLALALILKYGNDPNVLDREAAKLKRNADNGDR' A
#
# COMPACT_ATOMS: atom_id res chain seq x y z
N MET A 1 -20.28 -7.93 29.38
CA MET A 1 -19.87 -8.66 28.16
C MET A 1 -20.00 -7.70 27.00
N THR A 2 -18.93 -7.01 26.63
CA THR A 2 -18.87 -6.15 25.44
C THR A 2 -17.49 -6.35 24.83
N SER A 3 -17.37 -7.39 24.00
CA SER A 3 -16.12 -7.81 23.34
C SER A 3 -16.31 -7.79 21.82
N HIS A 4 -16.94 -6.74 21.30
CA HIS A 4 -17.32 -6.67 19.87
C HIS A 4 -16.71 -5.49 19.10
N ASP A 5 -16.04 -4.54 19.78
CA ASP A 5 -15.49 -3.34 19.12
C ASP A 5 -14.00 -3.48 18.71
N GLU A 6 -13.26 -4.40 19.35
CA GLU A 6 -11.83 -4.61 19.06
C GLU A 6 -11.60 -5.46 17.80
N ALA A 7 -12.57 -6.31 17.39
CA ALA A 7 -12.39 -7.20 16.24
C ALA A 7 -12.42 -6.46 14.88
N SER A 8 -13.19 -5.37 14.77
CA SER A 8 -13.39 -4.71 13.48
C SER A 8 -12.23 -3.82 13.04
N LYS A 9 -11.39 -3.35 13.99
CA LYS A 9 -10.16 -2.61 13.66
C LYS A 9 -9.04 -3.54 13.21
N ASP A 10 -8.92 -4.69 13.86
CA ASP A 10 -7.90 -5.70 13.57
C ASP A 10 -8.03 -6.24 12.13
N ASP A 11 -9.26 -6.52 11.68
CA ASP A 11 -9.50 -6.94 10.30
C ASP A 11 -9.15 -5.85 9.28
N HIS A 12 -9.38 -4.57 9.61
CA HIS A 12 -9.05 -3.45 8.72
C HIS A 12 -7.54 -3.18 8.63
N GLU A 13 -6.84 -3.26 9.75
CA GLU A 13 -5.38 -3.12 9.80
C GLU A 13 -4.67 -4.30 9.11
N ARG A 14 -5.18 -5.52 9.31
CA ARG A 14 -4.63 -6.72 8.69
C ARG A 14 -4.89 -6.78 7.19
N GLU A 15 -6.09 -6.43 6.73
CA GLU A 15 -6.41 -6.31 5.30
C GLU A 15 -5.54 -5.22 4.64
N ASN A 16 -5.25 -4.13 5.36
CA ASN A 16 -4.33 -3.10 4.89
C ASN A 16 -2.89 -3.63 4.79
N ALA A 17 -2.41 -4.44 5.74
CA ALA A 17 -1.07 -5.01 5.72
C ALA A 17 -0.85 -5.97 4.53
N GLU A 18 -1.84 -6.81 4.22
CA GLU A 18 -1.78 -7.73 3.06
C GLU A 18 -1.77 -6.97 1.73
N ARG A 19 -2.58 -5.91 1.62
CA ARG A 19 -2.62 -5.03 0.43
C ARG A 19 -1.32 -4.26 0.23
N VAL A 20 -0.73 -3.74 1.32
CA VAL A 20 0.58 -3.08 1.29
C VAL A 20 1.65 -4.04 0.80
N ARG A 21 1.62 -5.30 1.27
CA ARG A 21 2.57 -6.32 0.84
C ARG A 21 2.40 -6.68 -0.64
N ASP A 22 1.16 -6.94 -1.09
CA ASP A 22 0.87 -7.25 -2.50
C ASP A 22 1.34 -6.12 -3.44
N LEU A 23 1.03 -4.87 -3.12
CA LEU A 23 1.45 -3.72 -3.91
C LEU A 23 2.97 -3.55 -3.92
N ALA A 24 3.61 -3.70 -2.76
CA ALA A 24 5.07 -3.61 -2.64
C ALA A 24 5.78 -4.68 -3.49
N GLU A 25 5.30 -5.93 -3.45
CA GLU A 25 5.85 -7.03 -4.23
C GLU A 25 5.60 -6.85 -5.74
N ARG A 26 4.37 -6.54 -6.15
CA ARG A 26 4.01 -6.37 -7.56
C ARG A 26 4.72 -5.19 -8.21
N ALA A 27 4.79 -4.06 -7.52
CA ALA A 27 5.45 -2.88 -8.06
C ALA A 27 6.97 -2.85 -7.80
N GLY A 28 7.48 -3.73 -6.93
CA GLY A 28 8.88 -3.76 -6.52
C GLY A 28 9.29 -2.48 -5.80
N ILE A 29 8.42 -1.94 -4.95
CA ILE A 29 8.67 -0.71 -4.17
C ILE A 29 8.70 -1.04 -2.66
N PRO A 30 9.37 -0.23 -1.83
CA PRO A 30 9.34 -0.39 -0.38
C PRO A 30 7.91 -0.35 0.20
N SER A 31 7.62 -1.21 1.20
CA SER A 31 6.31 -1.29 1.85
C SER A 31 5.85 0.05 2.45
N GLY A 32 6.77 0.89 2.94
CA GLY A 32 6.43 2.24 3.41
C GLY A 32 5.88 3.14 2.31
N LEU A 33 6.38 3.01 1.07
CA LEU A 33 5.86 3.76 -0.08
C LEU A 33 4.52 3.17 -0.56
N ALA A 34 4.39 1.84 -0.55
CA ALA A 34 3.11 1.19 -0.85
C ALA A 34 1.99 1.64 0.11
N LEU A 35 2.28 1.70 1.43
CA LEU A 35 1.35 2.24 2.43
C LEU A 35 1.01 3.71 2.16
N ALA A 36 2.00 4.55 1.87
CA ALA A 36 1.75 5.96 1.56
C ALA A 36 0.85 6.13 0.32
N LEU A 37 1.02 5.28 -0.70
CA LEU A 37 0.16 5.28 -1.89
C LEU A 37 -1.27 4.86 -1.55
N ILE A 38 -1.45 3.80 -0.76
CA ILE A 38 -2.78 3.33 -0.32
C ILE A 38 -3.49 4.39 0.52
N LEU A 39 -2.79 5.06 1.42
CA LEU A 39 -3.37 6.14 2.24
C LEU A 39 -3.73 7.38 1.40
N LYS A 40 -2.97 7.67 0.34
CA LYS A 40 -3.15 8.87 -0.48
C LYS A 40 -4.21 8.70 -1.58
N TYR A 41 -4.23 7.54 -2.22
CA TYR A 41 -5.06 7.26 -3.39
C TYR A 41 -6.19 6.26 -3.10
N GLY A 42 -6.23 5.70 -1.88
CA GLY A 42 -7.16 4.63 -1.51
C GLY A 42 -6.70 3.27 -2.05
N ASN A 43 -7.62 2.31 -2.01
CA ASN A 43 -7.38 0.93 -2.45
C ASN A 43 -7.72 0.67 -3.93
N ASP A 44 -7.55 1.67 -4.80
CA ASP A 44 -7.77 1.46 -6.23
C ASP A 44 -6.52 0.85 -6.89
N PRO A 45 -6.55 -0.43 -7.31
CA PRO A 45 -5.36 -1.11 -7.80
C PRO A 45 -4.79 -0.45 -9.06
N ASN A 46 -5.63 0.07 -9.96
CA ASN A 46 -5.17 0.69 -11.20
C ASN A 46 -4.40 1.99 -10.92
N VAL A 47 -4.89 2.79 -9.96
CA VAL A 47 -4.20 4.02 -9.54
C VAL A 47 -2.89 3.67 -8.83
N LEU A 48 -2.91 2.69 -7.92
CA LEU A 48 -1.74 2.27 -7.16
C LEU A 48 -0.63 1.73 -8.07
N ASP A 49 -0.95 0.86 -9.04
CA ASP A 49 0.03 0.33 -10.01
C ASP A 49 0.65 1.45 -10.84
N ARG A 50 -0.17 2.39 -11.34
CA ARG A 50 0.30 3.51 -12.15
C ARG A 50 1.23 4.43 -11.36
N GLU A 51 0.86 4.77 -10.13
CA GLU A 51 1.65 5.66 -9.28
C GLU A 51 2.93 4.98 -8.79
N ALA A 52 2.85 3.68 -8.46
CA ALA A 52 4.03 2.89 -8.10
C ALA A 52 5.00 2.76 -9.27
N ALA A 53 4.51 2.56 -10.50
CA ALA A 53 5.35 2.54 -11.70
C ALA A 53 6.05 3.89 -11.96
N LYS A 54 5.35 5.02 -11.76
CA LYS A 54 5.97 6.35 -11.83
C LYS A 54 7.03 6.54 -10.76
N LEU A 55 6.76 6.09 -9.54
CA LEU A 55 7.68 6.18 -8.41
C LEU A 55 8.96 5.39 -8.67
N LYS A 56 8.82 4.15 -9.15
CA LYS A 56 9.96 3.30 -9.54
C LYS A 56 10.80 3.95 -10.64
N ARG A 57 10.16 4.51 -11.67
CA ARG A 57 10.86 5.21 -12.76
C ARG A 57 11.60 6.46 -12.27
N ASN A 58 11.00 7.21 -11.34
CA ASN A 58 11.65 8.40 -10.75
C ASN A 58 12.85 8.01 -9.87
N ALA A 59 12.76 6.89 -9.15
CA ALA A 59 13.88 6.36 -8.37
C ALA A 59 15.04 5.92 -9.27
N ASP A 60 14.76 5.24 -10.38
CA ASP A 60 15.77 4.80 -11.36
C ASP A 60 16.43 5.97 -12.11
N ASN A 61 15.65 7.01 -12.42
CA ASN A 61 16.13 8.19 -13.13
C ASN A 61 16.83 9.24 -12.25
N GLY A 62 16.68 9.15 -10.92
CA GLY A 62 17.28 10.10 -9.97
C GLY A 62 18.72 9.80 -9.59
N ASP A 63 19.27 8.66 -10.03
CA ASP A 63 20.62 8.17 -9.69
C ASP A 63 21.69 8.56 -10.75
N ARG A 64 21.44 9.58 -11.58
CA ARG A 64 22.41 10.11 -12.56
C ARG A 64 22.86 11.53 -12.25
#